data_AF-A0AAV0WEF4-F1
#
_entry.id   AF-A0AAV0WEF4-F1
#
_cell.length_a   1.000
_cell.length_b   1.000
_cell.length_c   1.000
_cell.angle_alpha   90.00
_cell.angle_beta   90.00
_cell.angle_gamma   90.00
#
_symmetry.space_group_name_H-M   'P 1'
#
loop_
_entity.id
_entity.type
_entity.pdbx_description
1 polymer ?
#
loop_
_entity_poly.entity_id
_entity_poly.type
_entity_poly.pdbx_seq_one_letter_code
_entity_poly.pdbx_strand_id
1 'polypeptide(L)'
;MFFHLQQSIYRKIQALGLVTKYKNVLEFNFRARKIASLAFLTPEKVKEAWGILKSEFEDDEIDLVTYFEENYVIGKIRMRFRKKEATRYEKCLVFKFR
;
A
#
# COMPACT_ATOMS: atom_id res chain seq x y z
N MET A 1 6.26 3.69 12.35
CA MET A 1 5.96 3.90 10.91
C MET A 1 6.45 2.74 10.04
N PHE A 2 7.74 2.35 10.12
CA PHE A 2 8.36 1.31 9.29
C PHE A 2 7.67 -0.06 9.32
N PHE A 3 7.32 -0.56 10.51
CA PHE A 3 6.65 -1.85 10.65
C PHE A 3 5.30 -1.92 9.91
N HIS A 4 4.49 -0.85 10.00
CA HIS A 4 3.20 -0.80 9.30
C HIS A 4 3.36 -0.67 7.78
N LEU A 5 4.40 0.02 7.32
CA LEU A 5 4.73 0.07 5.89
C LEU A 5 5.10 -1.32 5.38
N GLN A 6 5.98 -2.03 6.09
CA GLN A 6 6.37 -3.39 5.74
C GLN A 6 5.19 -4.36 5.74
N GLN A 7 4.27 -4.24 6.71
CA GLN A 7 3.03 -5.01 6.72
C GLN A 7 2.12 -4.67 5.53
N SER A 8 1.96 -3.39 5.19
CA SER A 8 1.18 -2.95 4.02
C SER A 8 1.77 -3.51 2.73
N ILE A 9 3.11 -3.49 2.61
CA ILE A 9 3.83 -4.05 1.46
C ILE A 9 3.52 -5.54 1.33
N TYR A 10 3.72 -6.29 2.41
CA TYR A 10 3.49 -7.73 2.39
C TYR A 10 2.03 -8.09 2.06
N ARG A 11 1.06 -7.37 2.61
CA ARG A 11 -0.37 -7.56 2.29
C ARG A 11 -0.67 -7.28 0.81
N LYS A 12 -0.04 -6.28 0.21
CA LYS A 12 -0.23 -5.99 -1.22
C LYS A 12 0.40 -7.07 -2.10
N ILE A 13 1.59 -7.55 -1.76
CA ILE A 13 2.25 -8.70 -2.42
C ILE A 13 1.36 -9.93 -2.36
N GLN A 14 0.74 -10.20 -1.20
CA GLN A 14 -0.23 -11.28 -1.05
C GLN A 14 -1.45 -11.12 -1.96
N ALA A 15 -2.04 -9.91 -1.99
CA ALA A 15 -3.21 -9.63 -2.82
C ALA A 15 -2.93 -9.76 -4.32
N LEU A 16 -1.69 -9.55 -4.77
CA LEU A 16 -1.26 -9.70 -6.17
C LEU A 16 -0.78 -11.12 -6.51
N GLY A 17 -0.80 -12.07 -5.56
CA GLY A 17 -0.32 -13.44 -5.80
C GLY A 17 1.21 -13.57 -5.90
N LEU A 18 1.97 -12.52 -5.59
CA LEU A 18 3.43 -12.47 -5.74
C LEU A 18 4.19 -13.11 -4.56
N VAL A 19 3.51 -13.83 -3.66
CA VAL A 19 4.10 -14.41 -2.45
C VAL A 19 5.21 -15.43 -2.77
N THR A 20 5.00 -16.26 -3.78
CA THR A 20 5.99 -17.26 -4.20
C THR A 20 7.25 -16.58 -4.74
N LYS A 21 7.08 -15.54 -5.59
CA LYS A 21 8.18 -14.71 -6.10
C LYS A 21 8.92 -14.04 -4.94
N TYR A 22 8.21 -13.46 -3.98
CA TYR A 22 8.78 -12.82 -2.79
C TYR A 22 9.65 -13.73 -1.93
N LYS A 23 9.33 -15.03 -1.86
CA LYS A 23 10.08 -16.01 -1.05
C LYS A 23 11.25 -16.63 -1.81
N ASN A 24 11.08 -16.87 -3.11
CA ASN A 24 12.01 -17.68 -3.89
C ASN A 24 12.96 -16.85 -4.77
N VAL A 25 12.61 -15.59 -5.08
CA VAL A 25 13.43 -14.69 -5.88
C VAL A 25 14.02 -13.62 -4.97
N LEU A 26 15.33 -13.70 -4.73
CA LEU A 26 16.05 -12.83 -3.80
C LEU A 26 15.99 -11.36 -4.22
N GLU A 27 16.10 -11.12 -5.52
CA GLU A 27 16.16 -9.83 -6.19
C GLU A 27 14.84 -9.09 -5.98
N PHE A 28 13.71 -9.76 -6.22
CA PHE A 28 12.40 -9.20 -5.93
C PHE A 28 12.19 -8.94 -4.43
N ASN A 29 12.65 -9.86 -3.56
CA ASN A 29 12.62 -9.64 -2.12
C ASN A 29 13.41 -8.38 -1.72
N PHE A 30 14.60 -8.19 -2.31
CA PHE A 30 15.47 -7.06 -2.05
C PHE A 30 14.85 -5.75 -2.55
N ARG A 31 14.31 -5.73 -3.78
CA ARG A 31 13.56 -4.60 -4.35
C ARG A 31 12.40 -4.20 -3.42
N ALA A 32 11.60 -5.16 -2.96
CA ALA A 32 10.49 -4.90 -2.04
C ALA A 32 10.94 -4.31 -0.68
N ARG A 33 12.09 -4.73 -0.15
CA ARG A 33 12.68 -4.14 1.07
C ARG A 33 13.24 -2.73 0.81
N LYS A 34 13.81 -2.46 -0.37
CA LYS A 34 14.22 -1.11 -0.76
C LYS A 34 13.03 -0.15 -0.73
N ILE A 35 11.83 -0.57 -1.15
CA ILE A 35 10.61 0.25 -1.02
C ILE A 35 10.37 0.66 0.44
N ALA A 36 10.48 -0.29 1.38
CA ALA A 36 10.32 0.00 2.81
C ALA A 36 11.38 0.97 3.34
N SER A 37 12.60 0.92 2.79
CA SER A 37 13.72 1.79 3.18
C SER A 37 13.53 3.26 2.77
N LEU A 38 12.66 3.54 1.78
CA LEU A 38 12.34 4.92 1.37
C LEU A 38 11.74 5.75 2.52
N ALA A 39 11.15 5.10 3.53
CA ALA A 39 10.63 5.77 4.71
C ALA A 39 11.71 6.47 5.56
N PHE A 40 12.99 6.18 5.34
CA PHE A 40 14.11 6.81 6.03
C PHE A 40 14.73 7.98 5.25
N LEU A 41 14.30 8.22 4.01
CA LEU A 41 14.80 9.32 3.19
C LEU A 41 14.07 10.63 3.50
N THR A 42 14.74 11.75 3.24
CA THR A 42 14.08 13.06 3.23
C THR A 42 13.10 13.15 2.07
N PRO A 43 11.98 13.89 2.19
CA PRO A 43 10.95 13.95 1.14
C PRO A 43 11.48 14.35 -0.25
N GLU A 44 12.48 15.21 -0.29
CA GLU A 44 13.17 15.64 -1.52
C GLU A 44 13.84 14.47 -2.24
N LYS A 45 14.48 13.57 -1.49
CA LYS A 45 15.22 12.41 -2.01
C LYS A 45 14.33 11.21 -2.34
N VAL A 46 13.11 11.15 -1.79
CA VAL A 46 12.19 10.03 -2.03
C VAL A 46 11.85 9.90 -3.52
N LYS A 47 11.60 11.00 -4.22
CA LYS A 47 11.24 10.99 -5.65
C LYS A 47 12.38 10.51 -6.54
N GLU A 48 13.59 10.99 -6.26
CA GLU A 48 14.81 10.58 -6.96
C GLU A 48 15.08 9.09 -6.76
N ALA A 49 15.10 8.64 -5.49
CA ALA A 49 15.34 7.24 -5.16
C ALA A 49 14.23 6.32 -5.73
N TRP A 50 12.98 6.78 -5.77
CA TRP A 50 11.89 6.04 -6.39
C TRP A 50 12.09 5.88 -7.90
N GLY A 51 12.55 6.92 -8.60
CA GLY A 51 12.82 6.85 -10.04
C GLY A 51 13.84 5.78 -10.40
N ILE A 52 14.92 5.67 -9.61
CA ILE A 52 15.93 4.63 -9.76
C ILE A 52 15.31 3.25 -9.47
N LEU A 53 14.64 3.12 -8.32
CA LEU A 53 14.07 1.85 -7.88
C LEU A 53 13.00 1.30 -8.84
N LYS A 54 12.18 2.19 -9.43
CA LYS A 54 11.13 1.85 -10.40
C LYS A 54 11.71 1.17 -11.64
N SER A 55 12.90 1.54 -12.07
CA SER A 55 13.56 0.95 -13.24
C SER A 55 14.10 -0.47 -13.01
N GLU A 56 14.19 -0.91 -11.75
CA GLU A 56 14.68 -2.25 -11.40
C GLU A 56 13.57 -3.33 -11.43
N PHE A 57 12.29 -2.94 -11.49
CA PHE A 57 11.16 -3.89 -11.48
C PHE A 57 10.85 -4.44 -12.87
N GLU A 58 10.35 -5.66 -12.91
CA GLU A 58 9.92 -6.36 -14.13
C GLU A 58 8.46 -6.03 -14.51
N ASP A 59 8.08 -6.35 -15.75
CA ASP A 59 6.73 -6.04 -16.27
C ASP A 59 5.61 -6.73 -15.48
N ASP A 60 5.86 -7.92 -14.93
CA ASP A 60 4.91 -8.66 -14.09
C ASP A 60 4.75 -8.06 -12.68
N GLU A 61 5.53 -7.03 -12.34
CA GLU A 61 5.55 -6.35 -11.04
C GLU A 61 4.93 -4.94 -11.10
N ILE A 62 4.46 -4.50 -12.28
CA ILE A 62 3.95 -3.14 -12.53
C ILE A 62 2.82 -2.78 -11.56
N ASP A 63 1.87 -3.68 -11.31
CA ASP A 63 0.74 -3.42 -10.40
C ASP A 63 1.18 -3.10 -8.96
N LEU A 64 2.29 -3.70 -8.53
CA LEU A 64 2.89 -3.45 -7.23
C LEU A 64 3.54 -2.05 -7.21
N VAL A 65 4.33 -1.74 -8.25
CA VAL A 65 5.02 -0.46 -8.42
C VAL A 65 4.02 0.70 -8.45
N THR A 66 2.99 0.60 -9.31
CA THR A 66 1.94 1.61 -9.42
C THR A 66 1.23 1.85 -8.10
N TYR A 67 0.92 0.78 -7.35
CA TYR A 67 0.31 0.93 -6.03
C TYR A 67 1.18 1.76 -5.07
N PHE A 68 2.49 1.52 -5.01
CA PHE A 68 3.37 2.29 -4.11
C PHE A 68 3.57 3.71 -4.56
N GLU A 69 3.76 3.92 -5.86
CA GLU A 69 3.91 5.24 -6.46
C GLU A 69 2.72 6.13 -6.08
N GLU A 70 1.50 5.62 -6.23
CA GLU A 70 0.28 6.37 -5.95
C GLU A 70 0.02 6.58 -4.45
N ASN A 71 0.35 5.61 -3.60
CA ASN A 71 -0.03 5.66 -2.18
C ASN A 71 1.04 6.29 -1.28
N TYR A 72 2.32 6.18 -1.64
CA TYR A 72 3.42 6.52 -0.73
C TYR A 72 4.42 7.53 -1.31
N VAL A 73 4.55 7.63 -2.64
CA VAL A 73 5.54 8.53 -3.29
C VAL A 73 4.89 9.83 -3.76
N ILE A 74 3.90 9.73 -4.64
CA ILE A 74 3.15 10.90 -5.16
C ILE A 74 2.09 11.30 -4.14
N GLY A 75 1.43 10.30 -3.53
CA GLY A 75 0.33 10.49 -2.59
C GLY A 75 -0.96 10.90 -3.30
N LYS A 76 -2.02 10.11 -3.14
CA LYS A 76 -3.39 10.52 -3.49
C LYS A 76 -4.05 11.19 -2.29
N ILE A 77 -4.61 12.39 -2.46
CA ILE A 77 -5.51 13.01 -1.48
C ILE A 77 -6.76 12.13 -1.39
N ARG A 78 -6.81 11.24 -0.40
CA ARG A 78 -8.00 10.43 -0.12
C ARG A 78 -8.94 11.24 0.75
N MET A 79 -9.95 11.85 0.13
CA MET A 79 -11.10 12.40 0.83
C MET A 79 -11.83 11.25 1.54
N ARG A 80 -11.58 11.06 2.85
CA ARG A 80 -12.40 10.16 3.67
C ARG A 80 -13.75 10.82 3.89
N PHE A 81 -14.70 10.56 3.00
CA PHE A 81 -16.11 10.75 3.33
C PHE A 81 -16.44 9.78 4.45
N ARG A 82 -16.39 10.25 5.70
CA ARG A 82 -16.89 9.51 6.85
C ARG A 82 -18.40 9.40 6.66
N LYS A 83 -18.88 8.29 6.07
CA LYS A 83 -20.29 7.93 6.21
C LYS A 83 -20.56 7.86 7.72
N LYS A 84 -21.40 8.76 8.22
CA LYS A 84 -22.01 8.58 9.54
C LYS A 84 -22.79 7.29 9.45
N GLU A 85 -22.24 6.20 9.98
CA GLU A 85 -23.02 5.00 10.20
C GLU A 85 -24.10 5.37 11.23
N ALA A 86 -25.36 5.21 10.83
CA ALA A 86 -26.51 5.33 11.71
C ALA A 86 -26.24 4.49 12.96
N THR A 87 -26.31 5.12 14.13
CA THR A 87 -26.06 4.43 15.39
C THR A 87 -27.09 3.32 15.58
N ARG A 88 -26.69 2.22 16.22
CA ARG A 88 -27.47 0.97 16.38
C ARG A 88 -28.90 1.19 16.95
N TYR A 89 -29.15 2.33 17.59
CA TYR A 89 -30.43 2.72 18.18
C TYR A 89 -31.50 3.07 17.13
N GLU A 90 -31.12 3.66 15.99
CA GLU A 90 -32.07 4.07 14.94
C GLU A 90 -32.69 2.87 14.20
N LYS A 91 -31.94 1.76 14.08
CA LYS A 91 -32.44 0.52 13.45
C LYS A 91 -33.52 -0.19 14.28
N CYS A 92 -33.58 0.07 15.60
CA CYS A 92 -34.53 -0.59 16.50
C CYS A 92 -35.92 0.07 16.49
N LEU A 93 -35.99 1.38 16.19
CA LEU A 93 -37.25 2.12 16.12
C LEU A 93 -38.10 1.72 14.90
N VAL A 94 -37.47 1.31 13.79
CA VAL A 94 -38.15 0.88 12.57
C VAL A 94 -38.87 -0.48 12.76
N PHE A 95 -38.40 -1.33 13.67
CA PHE A 95 -38.96 -2.66 13.91
C PHE A 95 -40.08 -2.71 14.96
N LYS A 96 -40.44 -1.58 15.59
CA LYS A 96 -41.43 -1.54 16.69
C LYS A 96 -42.84 -1.09 16.27
N PHE A 97 -43.07 -0.85 14.98
CA PHE A 97 -44.34 -0.34 14.43
C PHE A 97 -44.96 -1.24 13.34
N ARG A 98 -44.73 -2.56 13.39
CA ARG A 98 -45.43 -3.51 12.52
C ARG A 98 -46.15 -4.57 13.33
#